data_AF-M7ZQ94-F1
#
_entry.id   AF-M7ZQ94-F1
#
_cell.length_a   1.000
_cell.length_b   1.000
_cell.length_c   1.000
_cell.angle_alpha   90.00
_cell.angle_beta   90.00
_cell.angle_gamma   90.00
#
_symmetry.space_group_name_H-M   'P 1'
#
loop_
_entity.id
_entity.type
_entity.pdbx_description
1 polymer ?
#
loop_
_entity_poly.entity_id
_entity_poly.type
_entity_poly.pdbx_seq_one_letter_code
_entity_poly.pdbx_strand_id
1 'polypeptide(L)'
;MARNVAQADASLKTGKWQRSKYVGVSLVGKTIAIMGFGKVGSEVARRAKGLGMDVIAHDPYAPVDRARAIGVDLVSFDDAISTADFISLHMPLTPSTTKIFNDETFAKMTKGVRLINVARGGVVDEEALLRALDNGTVAQAALDVFFEEPPPKDSKLVHHENVTVTPHLGASTTEAQEGVALEIAEAVIGALKGELAATAVNAPMVSAEILAELSPYVILAEKLGRLAVQLVAGGSGIKAVKVVYSSARDPDDLDTGILRAMVTKGIVEPISSAFVNIVNADYVAKQRGLRIIEEQILLDGSPEVPINSMQVQLANVESKFAGALSDDGDIRVEGKVKDGTPHLTLVGPFSVDVSLEGNLLLCRQVDQPGIIGKVGSILGTMNLNVNFMSVGRIAPGKQAIMAIGIDEEPDKEALKLIGETPSVQEFVFLKL
;
A
#
# COMPACT_ATOMS: atom_id res chain seq x y z
N MET A 1 -3.59 14.16 -37.30
CA MET A 1 -2.24 14.34 -37.90
C MET A 1 -2.11 13.71 -39.30
N ALA A 2 -1.95 12.39 -39.49
CA ALA A 2 -1.58 11.76 -40.78
C ALA A 2 -2.40 12.16 -42.02
N ARG A 3 -3.65 12.60 -41.83
CA ARG A 3 -4.58 13.01 -42.89
C ARG A 3 -4.97 14.50 -42.85
N ASN A 4 -4.30 15.31 -42.03
CA ASN A 4 -4.59 16.76 -41.86
C ASN A 4 -6.04 17.07 -41.46
N VAL A 5 -6.70 16.17 -40.72
CA VAL A 5 -8.15 16.24 -40.45
C VAL A 5 -8.55 17.56 -39.80
N ALA A 6 -7.86 18.00 -38.74
CA ALA A 6 -8.21 19.23 -38.02
C ALA A 6 -8.07 20.47 -38.91
N GLN A 7 -6.96 20.59 -39.65
CA GLN A 7 -6.71 21.72 -40.54
C GLN A 7 -7.68 21.73 -41.74
N ALA A 8 -7.97 20.56 -42.32
CA ALA A 8 -8.89 20.43 -43.44
C ALA A 8 -10.35 20.74 -43.03
N ASP A 9 -10.79 20.28 -41.86
CA ASP A 9 -12.09 20.60 -41.28
C ASP A 9 -12.24 22.11 -41.03
N ALA A 10 -11.25 22.74 -40.37
CA ALA A 10 -11.23 24.18 -40.14
C ALA A 10 -11.26 24.99 -41.46
N SER A 11 -10.54 24.53 -42.48
CA SER A 11 -10.58 25.12 -43.82
C SER A 11 -11.97 25.08 -44.44
N LEU A 12 -12.65 23.93 -44.39
CA LEU A 12 -14.00 23.80 -44.96
C LEU A 12 -15.04 24.63 -44.21
N LYS A 13 -14.96 24.67 -42.87
CA LYS A 13 -15.84 25.51 -42.03
C LYS A 13 -15.69 27.00 -42.32
N THR A 14 -14.54 27.44 -42.83
CA THR A 14 -14.31 28.81 -43.29
C THR A 14 -14.58 29.01 -44.78
N GLY A 15 -15.21 28.03 -45.44
CA GLY A 15 -15.63 28.11 -46.85
C GLY A 15 -14.51 27.85 -47.88
N LYS A 16 -13.34 27.37 -47.45
CA LYS A 16 -12.18 27.18 -48.34
C LYS A 16 -12.03 25.71 -48.77
N TRP A 17 -12.15 25.45 -50.06
CA TRP A 17 -11.92 24.13 -50.67
C TRP A 17 -10.44 23.94 -51.09
N GLN A 18 -9.60 23.46 -50.17
CA GLN A 18 -8.15 23.35 -50.39
C GLN A 18 -7.67 21.89 -50.58
N ARG A 19 -8.33 21.13 -51.46
CA ARG A 19 -8.05 19.70 -51.69
C ARG A 19 -6.58 19.42 -52.02
N SER A 20 -5.94 20.25 -52.84
CA SER A 20 -4.54 20.05 -53.26
C SER A 20 -3.51 20.41 -52.18
N LYS A 21 -3.88 21.22 -51.19
CA LYS A 21 -3.00 21.61 -50.08
C LYS A 21 -2.78 20.44 -49.12
N TYR A 22 -3.84 19.71 -48.78
CA TYR A 22 -3.82 18.71 -47.72
C TYR A 22 -3.52 17.30 -48.26
N VAL A 23 -2.25 17.03 -48.52
CA VAL A 23 -1.76 15.68 -48.86
C VAL A 23 -1.38 14.94 -47.58
N GLY A 24 -2.00 13.78 -47.36
CA GLY A 24 -1.75 12.93 -46.19
C GLY A 24 -0.73 11.82 -46.46
N VAL A 25 -0.46 11.01 -45.45
CA VAL A 25 0.37 9.79 -45.55
C VAL A 25 -0.44 8.55 -45.19
N SER A 26 -0.08 7.41 -45.81
CA SER A 26 -0.57 6.09 -45.41
C SER A 26 0.14 5.62 -44.14
N LEU A 27 -0.55 4.84 -43.30
CA LEU A 27 0.05 4.18 -42.14
C LEU A 27 0.58 2.76 -42.48
N VAL A 28 0.02 2.12 -43.50
CA VAL A 28 0.39 0.74 -43.85
C VAL A 28 1.84 0.65 -44.27
N GLY A 29 2.59 -0.28 -43.68
CA GLY A 29 4.02 -0.50 -43.92
C GLY A 29 4.92 0.62 -43.40
N LYS A 30 4.40 1.49 -42.53
CA LYS A 30 5.19 2.51 -41.82
C LYS A 30 5.61 2.00 -40.46
N THR A 31 6.79 2.42 -40.02
CA THR A 31 7.29 2.07 -38.69
C THR A 31 6.83 3.10 -37.66
N ILE A 32 6.23 2.63 -36.58
CA ILE A 32 5.94 3.43 -35.38
C ILE A 32 6.80 2.97 -34.21
N ALA A 33 7.51 3.91 -33.60
CA ALA A 33 8.19 3.72 -32.33
C ALA A 33 7.29 4.15 -31.17
N ILE A 34 7.07 3.23 -30.24
CA ILE A 34 6.36 3.46 -28.98
C ILE A 34 7.40 3.71 -27.88
N MET A 35 7.46 4.94 -27.37
CA MET A 35 8.40 5.33 -26.33
C MET A 35 7.72 5.18 -24.97
N GLY A 36 8.08 4.15 -24.20
CA GLY A 36 7.37 3.72 -23.00
C GLY A 36 6.35 2.61 -23.29
N PHE A 37 6.56 1.42 -22.75
CA PHE A 37 5.81 0.20 -23.03
C PHE A 37 5.02 -0.30 -21.80
N GLY A 38 4.46 0.65 -21.05
CA GLY A 38 3.50 0.39 -19.98
C GLY A 38 2.08 0.10 -20.50
N LYS A 39 1.08 0.20 -19.61
CA LYS A 39 -0.34 -0.12 -19.90
C LYS A 39 -0.89 0.58 -21.15
N VAL A 40 -0.63 1.88 -21.31
CA VAL A 40 -1.10 2.67 -22.47
C VAL A 40 -0.27 2.36 -23.71
N GLY A 41 1.06 2.36 -23.59
CA GLY A 41 1.96 2.11 -24.72
C GLY A 41 1.71 0.75 -25.40
N SER A 42 1.51 -0.31 -24.63
CA SER A 42 1.18 -1.64 -25.18
C SER A 42 -0.16 -1.66 -25.92
N GLU A 43 -1.14 -0.90 -25.43
CA GLU A 43 -2.46 -0.78 -26.07
C GLU A 43 -2.42 0.03 -27.36
N VAL A 44 -1.56 1.05 -27.43
CA VAL A 44 -1.28 1.79 -28.67
C VAL A 44 -0.56 0.90 -29.67
N ALA A 45 0.46 0.16 -29.23
CA ALA A 45 1.19 -0.79 -30.07
C ALA A 45 0.25 -1.82 -30.72
N ARG A 46 -0.64 -2.41 -29.92
CA ARG A 46 -1.65 -3.37 -30.40
C ARG A 46 -2.57 -2.77 -31.47
N ARG A 47 -3.04 -1.53 -31.28
CA ARG A 47 -3.90 -0.83 -32.25
C ARG A 47 -3.14 -0.46 -33.52
N ALA A 48 -1.89 -0.01 -33.39
CA ALA A 48 -1.06 0.34 -34.54
C ALA A 48 -0.80 -0.86 -35.46
N LYS A 49 -0.57 -2.05 -34.89
CA LYS A 49 -0.51 -3.30 -35.66
C LYS A 49 -1.78 -3.59 -36.43
N GLY A 50 -2.94 -3.38 -35.80
CA GLY A 50 -4.25 -3.51 -36.47
C GLY A 50 -4.43 -2.55 -37.64
N LEU A 51 -3.67 -1.45 -37.69
CA LEU A 51 -3.63 -0.50 -38.79
C LEU A 51 -2.57 -0.83 -39.85
N GLY A 52 -1.88 -1.96 -39.73
CA GLY A 52 -0.86 -2.42 -40.67
C GLY A 52 0.49 -1.71 -40.55
N MET A 53 0.80 -1.15 -39.37
CA MET A 53 2.10 -0.55 -39.07
C MET A 53 3.09 -1.60 -38.55
N ASP A 54 4.38 -1.39 -38.83
CA ASP A 54 5.46 -2.09 -38.17
C ASP A 54 5.73 -1.41 -36.82
N VAL A 55 5.73 -2.17 -35.73
CA VAL A 55 5.76 -1.60 -34.38
C VAL A 55 7.02 -2.01 -33.64
N ILE A 56 7.80 -1.02 -33.26
CA ILE A 56 8.96 -1.14 -32.36
C ILE A 56 8.68 -0.34 -31.09
N ALA A 57 9.34 -0.69 -29.99
CA ALA A 57 9.20 0.05 -28.73
C ALA A 57 10.52 0.22 -28.01
N HIS A 58 10.63 1.32 -27.27
CA HIS A 58 11.73 1.55 -26.34
C HIS A 58 11.18 1.71 -24.93
N ASP A 59 11.56 0.81 -24.04
CA ASP A 59 11.31 0.91 -22.60
C ASP A 59 12.38 0.09 -21.86
N PRO A 60 13.31 0.73 -21.11
CA PRO A 60 14.39 0.03 -20.43
C PRO A 60 13.90 -0.85 -19.27
N TYR A 61 12.64 -0.71 -18.85
CA TYR A 61 12.04 -1.44 -17.73
C TYR A 61 11.03 -2.51 -18.16
N ALA A 62 10.70 -2.59 -19.45
CA ALA A 62 9.71 -3.55 -19.94
C ALA A 62 10.30 -4.96 -20.12
N PRO A 63 9.60 -6.01 -19.66
CA PRO A 63 10.04 -7.39 -19.89
C PRO A 63 9.91 -7.76 -21.38
N VAL A 64 11.01 -8.24 -21.98
CA VAL A 64 11.12 -8.56 -23.42
C VAL A 64 10.03 -9.54 -23.88
N ASP A 65 9.71 -10.55 -23.07
CA ASP A 65 8.72 -11.57 -23.43
C ASP A 65 7.31 -11.00 -23.60
N ARG A 66 6.95 -9.96 -22.84
CA ARG A 66 5.65 -9.29 -22.94
C ARG A 66 5.50 -8.53 -24.25
N ALA A 67 6.58 -7.88 -24.72
CA ALA A 67 6.59 -7.19 -26.00
C ALA A 67 6.50 -8.18 -27.17
N ARG A 68 7.31 -9.26 -27.12
CA ARG A 68 7.29 -10.33 -28.13
C ARG A 68 5.95 -11.05 -28.23
N ALA A 69 5.21 -11.24 -27.13
CA ALA A 69 3.91 -11.88 -27.13
C ALA A 69 2.87 -11.16 -28.01
N ILE A 70 3.00 -9.83 -28.19
CA ILE A 70 2.19 -9.07 -29.13
C ILE A 70 2.96 -8.69 -30.41
N GLY A 71 4.12 -9.32 -30.62
CA GLY A 71 5.04 -9.17 -31.74
C GLY A 71 5.70 -7.81 -31.87
N VAL A 72 5.93 -7.11 -30.77
CA VAL A 72 6.64 -5.83 -30.74
C VAL A 72 8.09 -6.10 -30.35
N ASP A 73 9.03 -5.54 -31.10
CA ASP A 73 10.45 -5.62 -30.79
C ASP A 73 10.86 -4.47 -29.88
N LEU A 74 11.50 -4.81 -28.75
CA LEU A 74 12.16 -3.81 -27.91
C LEU A 74 13.51 -3.45 -28.52
N VAL A 75 13.74 -2.16 -28.73
CA VAL A 75 14.95 -1.61 -29.35
C VAL A 75 15.58 -0.53 -28.46
N SER A 76 16.82 -0.14 -28.77
CA SER A 76 17.47 0.96 -28.08
C SER A 76 16.76 2.30 -28.39
N PHE A 77 17.00 3.31 -27.55
CA PHE A 77 16.41 4.64 -27.76
C PHE A 77 16.85 5.22 -29.10
N ASP A 78 18.14 5.12 -29.41
CA ASP A 78 18.72 5.62 -30.66
C ASP A 78 18.14 4.88 -31.87
N ASP A 79 17.99 3.55 -31.82
CA ASP A 79 17.37 2.78 -32.91
C ASP A 79 15.90 3.17 -33.12
N ALA A 80 15.16 3.40 -32.03
CA ALA A 80 13.76 3.79 -32.10
C ALA A 80 13.58 5.13 -32.84
N ILE A 81 14.39 6.14 -32.49
CA ILE A 81 14.27 7.48 -33.08
C ILE A 81 14.82 7.56 -34.51
N SER A 82 15.81 6.73 -34.85
CA SER A 82 16.48 6.78 -36.16
C SER A 82 15.78 5.96 -37.25
N THR A 83 14.82 5.09 -36.89
CA THR A 83 14.15 4.19 -37.84
C THR A 83 12.66 4.48 -38.02
N ALA A 84 12.04 5.17 -37.07
CA ALA A 84 10.59 5.37 -37.08
C ALA A 84 10.12 6.47 -38.06
N ASP A 85 8.99 6.22 -38.72
CA ASP A 85 8.22 7.25 -39.44
C ASP A 85 7.26 8.00 -38.49
N PHE A 86 6.83 7.34 -37.42
CA PHE A 86 5.96 7.87 -36.37
C PHE A 86 6.54 7.56 -34.99
N ILE A 87 6.50 8.52 -34.08
CA ILE A 87 6.95 8.33 -32.69
C ILE A 87 5.80 8.72 -31.77
N SER A 88 5.37 7.80 -30.90
CA SER A 88 4.32 8.03 -29.91
C SER A 88 4.87 7.91 -28.50
N LEU A 89 4.71 8.97 -27.70
CA LEU A 89 5.27 9.08 -26.36
C LEU A 89 4.28 8.61 -25.29
N HIS A 90 4.75 7.70 -24.44
CA HIS A 90 4.03 7.07 -23.34
C HIS A 90 4.94 6.86 -22.10
N MET A 91 6.05 7.60 -22.02
CA MET A 91 6.97 7.59 -20.88
C MET A 91 6.46 8.49 -19.75
N PRO A 92 6.74 8.16 -18.48
CA PRO A 92 6.52 9.09 -17.38
C PRO A 92 7.48 10.29 -17.48
N LEU A 93 7.13 11.39 -16.82
CA LEU A 93 8.05 12.52 -16.62
C LEU A 93 8.89 12.28 -15.36
N THR A 94 10.19 12.15 -15.54
CA THR A 94 11.19 11.94 -14.49
C THR A 94 12.42 12.82 -14.80
N PRO A 95 13.40 12.94 -13.89
CA PRO A 95 14.65 13.63 -14.21
C PRO A 95 15.37 13.07 -15.44
N SER A 96 15.25 11.76 -15.72
CA SER A 96 15.88 11.12 -16.88
C SER A 96 15.11 11.28 -18.19
N THR A 97 13.80 11.54 -18.15
CA THR A 97 12.96 11.71 -19.36
C THR A 97 12.61 13.17 -19.64
N THR A 98 12.94 14.08 -18.72
CA THR A 98 12.73 15.52 -18.90
C THR A 98 13.53 16.01 -20.09
N LYS A 99 12.84 16.59 -21.09
CA LYS A 99 13.41 17.15 -22.32
C LYS A 99 14.31 16.17 -23.06
N ILE A 100 14.01 14.88 -22.99
CA ILE A 100 14.76 13.84 -23.70
C ILE A 100 14.59 13.96 -25.23
N PHE A 101 13.49 14.53 -25.70
CA PHE A 101 13.32 14.97 -27.09
C PHE A 101 13.74 16.44 -27.22
N ASN A 102 15.01 16.66 -27.54
CA ASN A 102 15.66 17.96 -27.70
C ASN A 102 16.35 18.06 -29.07
N ASP A 103 17.11 19.13 -29.32
CA ASP A 103 17.77 19.36 -30.61
C ASP A 103 18.70 18.20 -31.03
N GLU A 104 19.43 17.59 -30.08
CA GLU A 104 20.32 16.46 -30.37
C GLU A 104 19.53 15.21 -30.76
N THR A 105 18.44 14.94 -30.05
CA THR A 105 17.54 13.82 -30.34
C THR A 105 16.85 14.01 -31.70
N PHE A 106 16.35 15.22 -31.99
CA PHE A 106 15.74 15.53 -33.27
C PHE A 106 16.74 15.41 -34.43
N ALA A 107 18.01 15.78 -34.24
CA ALA A 107 19.04 15.65 -35.26
C ALA A 107 19.31 14.20 -35.71
N LYS A 108 19.01 13.22 -34.84
CA LYS A 108 19.17 11.78 -35.13
C LYS A 108 17.94 11.16 -35.81
N MET A 109 16.82 11.87 -35.89
CA MET A 109 15.57 11.33 -36.41
C MET A 109 15.53 11.26 -37.93
N THR A 110 14.72 10.34 -38.44
CA THR A 110 14.33 10.33 -39.86
C THR A 110 13.66 11.66 -40.23
N LYS A 111 14.18 12.33 -41.25
CA LYS A 111 13.58 13.57 -41.75
C LYS A 111 12.13 13.34 -42.20
N GLY A 112 11.22 14.18 -41.71
CA GLY A 112 9.79 14.08 -41.97
C GLY A 112 9.02 13.16 -41.01
N VAL A 113 9.64 12.79 -39.87
CA VAL A 113 8.99 12.01 -38.81
C VAL A 113 7.76 12.75 -38.26
N ARG A 114 6.80 11.99 -37.74
CA ARG A 114 5.59 12.50 -37.09
C ARG A 114 5.58 12.16 -35.61
N LEU A 115 5.53 13.17 -34.75
CA LEU A 115 5.64 13.03 -33.30
C LEU A 115 4.28 13.16 -32.62
N ILE A 116 4.00 12.30 -31.64
CA ILE A 116 2.77 12.31 -30.86
C ILE A 116 3.14 12.32 -29.38
N ASN A 117 2.72 13.35 -28.64
CA ASN A 117 2.84 13.38 -27.18
C ASN A 117 1.46 13.54 -26.55
N VAL A 118 0.97 12.43 -25.96
CA VAL A 118 -0.29 12.38 -25.21
C VAL A 118 -0.08 11.82 -23.81
N ALA A 119 1.16 11.92 -23.30
CA ALA A 119 1.56 11.32 -22.04
C ALA A 119 1.84 12.36 -20.96
N ARG A 120 2.94 13.10 -21.08
CA ARG A 120 3.35 14.12 -20.11
C ARG A 120 3.99 15.32 -20.81
N GLY A 121 3.61 16.51 -20.36
CA GLY A 121 4.33 17.75 -20.68
C GLY A 121 5.79 17.67 -20.23
N GLY A 122 6.67 18.38 -20.92
CA GLY A 122 8.09 18.44 -20.55
C GLY A 122 8.97 17.25 -20.94
N VAL A 123 8.41 16.15 -21.48
CA VAL A 123 9.21 15.08 -22.11
C VAL A 123 9.85 15.56 -23.41
N VAL A 124 9.16 16.46 -24.11
CA VAL A 124 9.66 17.16 -25.30
C VAL A 124 10.08 18.57 -24.91
N ASP A 125 11.26 18.99 -25.37
CA ASP A 125 11.61 20.40 -25.37
C ASP A 125 10.82 21.11 -26.47
N GLU A 126 9.83 21.90 -26.08
CA GLU A 126 8.88 22.56 -26.99
C GLU A 126 9.58 23.53 -27.96
N GLU A 127 10.65 24.20 -27.53
CA GLU A 127 11.42 25.11 -28.37
C GLU A 127 12.25 24.33 -29.41
N ALA A 128 12.82 23.18 -29.00
CA ALA A 128 13.52 22.30 -29.93
C ALA A 128 12.55 21.68 -30.95
N LEU A 129 11.34 21.30 -30.51
CA LEU A 129 10.30 20.80 -31.40
C LEU A 129 9.89 21.87 -32.43
N LEU A 130 9.74 23.12 -32.01
CA LEU A 130 9.43 24.22 -32.93
C LEU A 130 10.51 24.36 -34.01
N ARG A 131 11.79 24.37 -33.63
CA ARG A 131 12.91 24.39 -34.60
C ARG A 131 12.90 23.18 -35.53
N ALA A 132 12.60 21.99 -35.01
CA ALA A 132 12.52 20.75 -35.79
C ALA A 132 11.33 20.72 -36.75
N LEU A 133 10.23 21.40 -36.42
CA LEU A 133 9.10 21.62 -37.32
C LEU A 133 9.47 22.60 -38.43
N ASP A 134 10.09 23.73 -38.07
CA ASP A 134 10.50 24.78 -39.01
C ASP A 134 11.51 24.28 -40.05
N ASN A 135 12.46 23.42 -39.65
CA ASN A 135 13.46 22.85 -40.55
C ASN A 135 13.00 21.57 -41.28
N GLY A 136 11.79 21.08 -40.97
CA GLY A 136 11.16 19.92 -41.61
C GLY A 136 11.72 18.56 -41.17
N THR A 137 12.55 18.50 -40.13
CA THR A 137 12.93 17.23 -39.48
C THR A 137 11.70 16.54 -38.93
N VAL A 138 10.83 17.28 -38.22
CA VAL A 138 9.50 16.82 -37.83
C VAL A 138 8.50 17.36 -38.84
N ALA A 139 7.80 16.49 -39.57
CA ALA A 139 6.79 16.93 -40.53
C ALA A 139 5.56 17.49 -39.82
N GLN A 140 5.12 16.84 -38.74
CA GLN A 140 3.95 17.23 -37.94
C GLN A 140 4.06 16.71 -36.51
N ALA A 141 3.41 17.43 -35.58
CA ALA A 141 3.25 16.99 -34.20
C ALA A 141 1.77 16.94 -33.79
N ALA A 142 1.43 16.02 -32.89
CA ALA A 142 0.15 15.99 -32.19
C ALA A 142 0.38 16.00 -30.68
N LEU A 143 -0.11 17.02 -29.99
CA LEU A 143 0.17 17.28 -28.58
C LEU A 143 -1.13 17.41 -27.79
N ASP A 144 -1.29 16.61 -26.75
CA ASP A 144 -2.40 16.74 -25.78
C ASP A 144 -1.95 17.38 -24.47
N VAL A 145 -0.64 17.47 -24.24
CA VAL A 145 -0.03 17.89 -22.98
C VAL A 145 1.09 18.89 -23.24
N PHE A 146 1.30 19.82 -22.31
CA PHE A 146 2.25 20.93 -22.41
C PHE A 146 3.09 21.05 -21.16
N PHE A 147 4.28 21.66 -21.25
CA PHE A 147 5.13 21.89 -20.07
C PHE A 147 4.41 22.78 -19.03
N GLU A 148 3.71 23.81 -19.50
CA GLU A 148 2.81 24.65 -18.70
C GLU A 148 1.38 24.44 -19.19
N GLU A 149 0.46 24.14 -18.26
CA GLU A 149 -0.96 23.94 -18.57
C GLU A 149 -1.82 24.88 -17.71
N PRO A 150 -2.63 25.78 -18.32
CA PRO A 150 -2.83 25.96 -19.76
C PRO A 150 -1.62 26.62 -20.46
N PRO A 151 -1.36 26.32 -21.76
CA PRO A 151 -0.26 26.94 -22.48
C PRO A 151 -0.46 28.45 -22.64
N PRO A 152 0.62 29.25 -22.72
CA PRO A 152 0.55 30.69 -22.97
C PRO A 152 -0.25 31.03 -24.24
N LYS A 153 -1.00 32.13 -24.22
CA LYS A 153 -1.89 32.55 -25.33
C LYS A 153 -1.15 32.76 -26.65
N ASP A 154 0.11 33.16 -26.58
CA ASP A 154 1.02 33.41 -27.70
C ASP A 154 1.96 32.22 -27.98
N SER A 155 1.66 31.03 -27.44
CA SER A 155 2.43 29.81 -27.69
C SER A 155 2.57 29.55 -29.18
N LYS A 156 3.79 29.69 -29.69
CA LYS A 156 4.11 29.47 -31.11
C LYS A 156 3.78 28.04 -31.54
N LEU A 157 4.00 27.08 -30.66
CA LEU A 157 3.75 25.67 -30.92
C LEU A 157 2.25 25.39 -31.08
N VAL A 158 1.39 25.99 -30.26
CA VAL A 158 -0.08 25.90 -30.36
C VAL A 158 -0.59 26.49 -31.68
N HIS A 159 0.02 27.58 -32.15
CA HIS A 159 -0.38 28.27 -33.39
C HIS A 159 0.29 27.72 -34.65
N HIS A 160 1.22 26.77 -34.53
CA HIS A 160 1.99 26.26 -35.66
C HIS A 160 1.12 25.36 -36.58
N GLU A 161 1.12 25.61 -37.90
CA GLU A 161 0.17 24.95 -38.83
C GLU A 161 0.29 23.42 -38.90
N ASN A 162 1.50 22.90 -38.67
CA ASN A 162 1.80 21.47 -38.65
C ASN A 162 1.62 20.81 -37.28
N VAL A 163 1.09 21.52 -36.29
CA VAL A 163 0.80 20.99 -34.96
C VAL A 163 -0.70 20.84 -34.78
N THR A 164 -1.13 19.68 -34.29
CA THR A 164 -2.49 19.45 -33.81
C THR A 164 -2.46 19.44 -32.29
N VAL A 165 -3.27 20.27 -31.65
CA VAL A 165 -3.33 20.37 -30.19
C VAL A 165 -4.69 19.98 -29.64
N THR A 166 -4.69 19.38 -28.47
CA THR A 166 -5.88 19.14 -27.64
C THR A 166 -5.59 19.51 -26.17
N PRO A 167 -6.59 19.99 -25.41
CA PRO A 167 -6.38 20.48 -24.04
C PRO A 167 -6.45 19.35 -23.01
N HIS A 168 -5.47 18.45 -23.00
CA HIS A 168 -5.33 17.35 -22.03
C HIS A 168 -6.57 16.46 -21.93
N LEU A 169 -7.05 15.99 -23.08
CA LEU A 169 -8.26 15.21 -23.22
C LEU A 169 -8.06 13.70 -23.15
N GLY A 170 -6.83 13.20 -22.98
CA GLY A 170 -6.50 11.76 -23.03
C GLY A 170 -7.36 10.85 -22.14
N ALA A 171 -7.81 11.33 -20.99
CA ALA A 171 -8.71 10.62 -20.06
C ALA A 171 -10.15 11.19 -20.02
N SER A 172 -10.47 12.15 -20.89
CA SER A 172 -11.76 12.85 -20.93
C SER A 172 -12.78 12.09 -21.77
N THR A 173 -13.08 10.84 -21.39
CA THR A 173 -14.18 10.04 -21.96
C THR A 173 -15.15 9.59 -20.87
N THR A 174 -16.42 9.42 -21.21
CA THR A 174 -17.46 8.96 -20.27
C THR A 174 -17.05 7.64 -19.62
N GLU A 175 -16.58 6.68 -20.42
CA GLU A 175 -16.20 5.35 -19.95
C GLU A 175 -14.98 5.39 -19.02
N ALA A 176 -14.01 6.26 -19.30
CA ALA A 176 -12.83 6.42 -18.43
C ALA A 176 -13.21 7.05 -17.09
N GLN A 177 -14.08 8.07 -17.10
CA GLN A 177 -14.57 8.70 -15.89
C GLN A 177 -15.42 7.73 -15.04
N GLU A 178 -16.28 6.93 -15.67
CA GLU A 178 -17.04 5.87 -14.99
C GLU A 178 -16.12 4.81 -14.37
N GLY A 179 -15.12 4.33 -15.13
CA GLY A 179 -14.16 3.35 -14.63
C GLY A 179 -13.36 3.87 -13.44
N VAL A 180 -12.87 5.11 -13.50
CA VAL A 180 -12.16 5.76 -12.38
C VAL A 180 -13.09 5.95 -11.18
N ALA A 181 -14.34 6.35 -11.40
CA ALA A 181 -15.31 6.53 -10.31
C ALA A 181 -15.58 5.20 -9.58
N LEU A 182 -15.72 4.09 -10.30
CA LEU A 182 -15.89 2.75 -9.71
C LEU A 182 -14.65 2.35 -8.90
N GLU A 183 -13.46 2.47 -9.49
CA GLU A 183 -12.19 2.10 -8.85
C GLU A 183 -11.96 2.88 -7.54
N ILE A 184 -12.25 4.18 -7.54
CA ILE A 184 -12.16 5.02 -6.34
C ILE A 184 -13.23 4.63 -5.32
N ALA A 185 -14.47 4.36 -5.74
CA ALA A 185 -15.54 3.97 -4.82
C ALA A 185 -15.21 2.65 -4.11
N GLU A 186 -14.69 1.66 -4.85
CA GLU A 186 -14.23 0.38 -4.29
C GLU A 186 -13.06 0.57 -3.33
N ALA A 187 -12.06 1.38 -3.69
CA ALA A 187 -10.92 1.69 -2.83
C ALA A 187 -11.36 2.38 -1.53
N VAL A 188 -12.31 3.32 -1.59
CA VAL A 188 -12.86 4.01 -0.42
C VAL A 188 -13.64 3.04 0.47
N ILE A 189 -14.47 2.17 -0.12
CA ILE A 189 -15.22 1.15 0.63
C ILE A 189 -14.25 0.20 1.36
N GLY A 190 -13.22 -0.29 0.66
CA GLY A 190 -12.19 -1.14 1.26
C GLY A 190 -11.49 -0.42 2.42
N ALA A 191 -11.03 0.81 2.20
CA ALA A 191 -10.36 1.61 3.23
C ALA A 191 -11.23 1.86 4.47
N LEU A 192 -12.55 2.08 4.29
CA LEU A 192 -13.51 2.25 5.39
C LEU A 192 -13.81 0.95 6.14
N LYS A 193 -13.60 -0.21 5.51
CA LYS A 193 -13.66 -1.51 6.18
C LYS A 193 -12.35 -1.90 6.87
N GLY A 194 -11.30 -1.07 6.73
CA GLY A 194 -9.97 -1.38 7.22
C GLY A 194 -9.19 -2.33 6.30
N GLU A 195 -9.68 -2.57 5.08
CA GLU A 195 -8.96 -3.32 4.06
C GLU A 195 -7.86 -2.44 3.45
N LEU A 196 -6.87 -3.11 2.86
CA LEU A 196 -5.75 -2.45 2.22
C LEU A 196 -6.15 -1.98 0.82
N ALA A 197 -6.20 -0.66 0.64
CA ALA A 197 -6.38 -0.09 -0.69
C ALA A 197 -5.05 -0.18 -1.47
N ALA A 198 -4.99 -1.05 -2.47
CA ALA A 198 -3.83 -1.20 -3.35
C ALA A 198 -3.46 0.10 -4.11
N THR A 199 -4.36 1.07 -4.13
CA THR A 199 -4.22 2.39 -4.76
C THR A 199 -3.81 3.50 -3.78
N ALA A 200 -3.56 3.17 -2.50
CA ALA A 200 -3.15 4.15 -1.51
C ALA A 200 -1.77 4.75 -1.87
N VAL A 201 -1.72 6.07 -2.03
CA VAL A 201 -0.51 6.79 -2.43
C VAL A 201 0.42 7.13 -1.26
N ASN A 202 -0.10 7.05 -0.03
CA ASN A 202 0.58 7.46 1.19
C ASN A 202 0.64 6.33 2.24
N ALA A 203 0.43 5.09 1.82
CA ALA A 203 0.58 3.91 2.66
C ALA A 203 1.61 2.96 2.03
N PRO A 204 2.24 2.08 2.83
CA PRO A 204 3.17 1.09 2.29
C PRO A 204 2.48 0.22 1.22
N MET A 205 3.09 0.15 0.05
CA MET A 205 2.58 -0.67 -1.04
C MET A 205 3.06 -2.11 -0.83
N VAL A 206 2.25 -2.91 -0.14
CA VAL A 206 2.59 -4.30 0.17
C VAL A 206 1.97 -5.22 -0.89
N SER A 207 2.78 -6.11 -1.47
CA SER A 207 2.30 -7.06 -2.47
C SER A 207 1.29 -8.02 -1.86
N ALA A 208 0.36 -8.55 -2.67
CA ALA A 208 -0.65 -9.51 -2.19
C ALA A 208 -0.02 -10.76 -1.54
N GLU A 209 1.17 -11.16 -1.99
CA GLU A 209 1.93 -12.28 -1.45
C GLU A 209 2.45 -12.00 -0.03
N ILE A 210 3.08 -10.83 0.18
CA ILE A 210 3.55 -10.40 1.50
C ILE A 210 2.36 -10.20 2.45
N LEU A 211 1.22 -9.73 1.95
CA LEU A 211 0.00 -9.60 2.76
C LEU A 211 -0.56 -10.94 3.23
N ALA A 212 -0.59 -11.94 2.35
CA ALA A 212 -1.03 -13.28 2.72
C ALA A 212 -0.11 -13.87 3.80
N GLU A 213 1.19 -13.64 3.67
CA GLU A 213 2.20 -14.08 4.64
C GLU A 213 2.09 -13.34 6.00
N LEU A 214 1.90 -12.02 5.99
CA LEU A 214 1.81 -11.21 7.21
C LEU A 214 0.45 -11.27 7.91
N SER A 215 -0.60 -11.78 7.24
CA SER A 215 -1.98 -11.78 7.75
C SER A 215 -2.13 -12.28 9.20
N PRO A 216 -1.54 -13.42 9.61
CA PRO A 216 -1.61 -13.86 11.02
C PRO A 216 -0.96 -12.88 12.01
N TYR A 217 0.11 -12.20 11.60
CA TYR A 217 0.85 -11.24 12.42
C TYR A 217 0.12 -9.89 12.53
N VAL A 218 -0.62 -9.50 11.49
CA VAL A 218 -1.54 -8.34 11.50
C VAL A 218 -2.59 -8.53 12.59
N ILE A 219 -3.19 -9.73 12.68
CA ILE A 219 -4.17 -10.06 13.73
C ILE A 219 -3.49 -10.07 15.10
N LEU A 220 -2.31 -10.68 15.21
CA LEU A 220 -1.53 -10.69 16.46
C LEU A 220 -1.23 -9.26 16.95
N ALA A 221 -0.78 -8.39 16.06
CA ALA A 221 -0.45 -7.00 16.34
C ALA A 221 -1.64 -6.22 16.90
N GLU A 222 -2.81 -6.34 16.25
CA GLU A 222 -4.04 -5.72 16.74
C GLU A 222 -4.41 -6.24 18.12
N LYS A 223 -4.41 -7.56 18.31
CA LYS A 223 -4.82 -8.18 19.58
C LYS A 223 -3.87 -7.86 20.72
N LEU A 224 -2.55 -7.83 20.49
CA LEU A 224 -1.59 -7.42 21.51
C LEU A 224 -1.77 -5.96 21.90
N GLY A 225 -2.00 -5.06 20.94
CA GLY A 225 -2.30 -3.65 21.22
C GLY A 225 -3.57 -3.50 22.06
N ARG A 226 -4.64 -4.21 21.68
CA ARG A 226 -5.94 -4.22 22.36
C ARG A 226 -5.86 -4.81 23.77
N LEU A 227 -5.08 -5.88 23.94
CA LEU A 227 -4.83 -6.50 25.22
C LEU A 227 -4.07 -5.54 26.14
N ALA A 228 -2.97 -4.97 25.64
CA ALA A 228 -2.11 -4.07 26.42
C ALA A 228 -2.85 -2.83 26.92
N VAL A 229 -3.63 -2.15 26.06
CA VAL A 229 -4.38 -0.95 26.48
C VAL A 229 -5.45 -1.27 27.52
N GLN A 230 -6.08 -2.44 27.45
CA GLN A 230 -7.08 -2.82 28.43
C GLN A 230 -6.48 -3.12 29.80
N LEU A 231 -5.19 -3.41 29.91
CA LEU A 231 -4.51 -3.60 31.19
C LEU A 231 -4.15 -2.28 31.88
N VAL A 232 -4.27 -1.15 31.18
CA VAL A 232 -4.01 0.19 31.74
C VAL A 232 -5.09 0.59 32.74
N ALA A 233 -4.66 1.22 33.82
CA ALA A 233 -5.48 1.92 34.81
C ALA A 233 -5.14 3.41 34.83
N GLY A 234 -5.97 4.18 35.54
CA GLY A 234 -5.73 5.60 35.79
C GLY A 234 -6.05 6.51 34.59
N GLY A 235 -5.84 7.81 34.78
CA GLY A 235 -6.19 8.87 33.82
C GLY A 235 -4.98 9.58 33.20
N SER A 236 -3.76 9.11 33.43
CA SER A 236 -2.51 9.76 32.98
C SER A 236 -2.28 9.65 31.46
N GLY A 237 -3.00 8.75 30.79
CA GLY A 237 -2.90 8.50 29.34
C GLY A 237 -1.62 7.75 28.94
N ILE A 238 -1.66 7.11 27.75
CA ILE A 238 -0.50 6.42 27.19
C ILE A 238 0.30 7.42 26.35
N LYS A 239 1.57 7.64 26.71
CA LYS A 239 2.45 8.56 25.96
C LYS A 239 3.38 7.83 24.98
N ALA A 240 3.82 6.63 25.34
CA ALA A 240 4.75 5.85 24.55
C ALA A 240 4.37 4.37 24.54
N VAL A 241 4.46 3.78 23.36
CA VAL A 241 4.28 2.35 23.10
C VAL A 241 5.55 1.86 22.45
N LYS A 242 6.20 0.88 23.05
CA LYS A 242 7.33 0.20 22.44
C LYS A 242 6.87 -1.13 21.86
N VAL A 243 7.14 -1.36 20.59
CA VAL A 243 6.86 -2.61 19.89
C VAL A 243 8.19 -3.26 19.54
N VAL A 244 8.38 -4.49 19.97
CA VAL A 244 9.62 -5.25 19.70
C VAL A 244 9.29 -6.43 18.80
N TYR A 245 9.95 -6.51 17.65
CA TYR A 245 9.85 -7.60 16.71
C TYR A 245 11.11 -8.47 16.82
N SER A 246 10.94 -9.75 17.14
CA SER A 246 12.05 -10.70 17.04
C SER A 246 11.93 -11.46 15.73
N SER A 247 12.90 -11.36 14.84
CA SER A 247 12.85 -11.94 13.49
C SER A 247 14.23 -12.38 13.01
N ALA A 248 14.26 -13.45 12.20
CA ALA A 248 15.46 -13.84 11.46
C ALA A 248 15.62 -13.09 10.12
N ARG A 249 14.64 -12.28 9.70
CA ARG A 249 14.73 -11.41 8.52
C ARG A 249 15.52 -10.16 8.84
N ASP A 250 16.27 -9.70 7.84
CA ASP A 250 16.93 -8.40 7.88
C ASP A 250 15.85 -7.29 8.01
N PRO A 251 16.10 -6.22 8.78
CA PRO A 251 15.21 -5.07 8.84
C PRO A 251 14.83 -4.46 7.49
N ASP A 252 15.74 -4.50 6.50
CA ASP A 252 15.47 -3.97 5.16
C ASP A 252 14.50 -4.87 4.35
N ASP A 253 14.34 -6.14 4.75
CA ASP A 253 13.49 -7.14 4.10
C ASP A 253 12.12 -7.32 4.79
N LEU A 254 11.89 -6.66 5.93
CA LEU A 254 10.64 -6.77 6.71
C LEU A 254 10.00 -5.39 6.92
N ASP A 255 9.01 -5.05 6.10
CA ASP A 255 8.20 -3.85 6.30
C ASP A 255 7.22 -4.04 7.48
N THR A 256 7.54 -3.47 8.65
CA THR A 256 6.70 -3.52 9.86
C THR A 256 5.59 -2.47 9.88
N GLY A 257 5.47 -1.62 8.85
CA GLY A 257 4.53 -0.50 8.83
C GLY A 257 3.08 -0.91 9.03
N ILE A 258 2.67 -2.05 8.44
CA ILE A 258 1.32 -2.61 8.66
C ILE A 258 1.12 -3.02 10.12
N LEU A 259 2.11 -3.69 10.71
CA LEU A 259 2.04 -4.22 12.07
C LEU A 259 1.97 -3.07 13.07
N ARG A 260 2.78 -2.03 12.87
CA ARG A 260 2.73 -0.79 13.64
C ARG A 260 1.35 -0.14 13.59
N ALA A 261 0.74 -0.06 12.40
CA ALA A 261 -0.60 0.47 12.24
C ALA A 261 -1.65 -0.36 13.00
N MET A 262 -1.51 -1.69 12.99
CA MET A 262 -2.43 -2.58 13.71
C MET A 262 -2.26 -2.54 15.23
N VAL A 263 -1.03 -2.44 15.74
CA VAL A 263 -0.82 -2.16 17.18
C VAL A 263 -1.50 -0.85 17.56
N THR A 264 -1.34 0.19 16.74
CA THR A 264 -1.98 1.49 16.96
C THR A 264 -3.50 1.39 16.96
N LYS A 265 -4.07 0.65 16.01
CA LYS A 265 -5.51 0.36 15.96
C LYS A 265 -5.99 -0.33 17.24
N GLY A 266 -5.32 -1.41 17.63
CA GLY A 266 -5.62 -2.16 18.85
C GLY A 266 -5.58 -1.30 20.11
N ILE A 267 -4.65 -0.34 20.19
CA ILE A 267 -4.54 0.57 21.34
C ILE A 267 -5.62 1.66 21.31
N VAL A 268 -5.91 2.24 20.15
CA VAL A 268 -6.74 3.45 20.06
C VAL A 268 -8.24 3.16 20.03
N GLU A 269 -8.69 2.16 19.27
CA GLU A 269 -10.13 1.90 19.08
C GLU A 269 -10.89 1.52 20.36
N PRO A 270 -10.33 0.75 21.32
CA PRO A 270 -11.02 0.46 22.59
C PRO A 270 -11.31 1.69 23.44
N ILE A 271 -10.54 2.77 23.24
CA ILE A 271 -10.60 3.99 24.05
C ILE A 271 -11.07 5.20 23.26
N SER A 272 -11.53 5.01 22.01
CA SER A 272 -11.90 6.10 21.12
C SER A 272 -12.88 5.67 20.02
N SER A 273 -13.74 6.60 19.60
CA SER A 273 -14.56 6.47 18.38
C SER A 273 -13.77 6.70 17.08
N ALA A 274 -12.44 6.66 17.13
CA ALA A 274 -11.62 6.97 15.96
C ALA A 274 -11.38 5.67 15.21
N PHE A 275 -11.71 5.65 13.92
CA PHE A 275 -11.44 4.49 13.06
C PHE A 275 -9.98 4.51 12.61
N VAL A 276 -9.23 3.44 12.88
CA VAL A 276 -7.81 3.37 12.58
C VAL A 276 -7.53 2.33 11.50
N ASN A 277 -6.80 2.73 10.46
CA ASN A 277 -6.33 1.88 9.38
C ASN A 277 -4.86 2.17 9.06
N ILE A 278 -4.28 1.43 8.11
CA ILE A 278 -2.87 1.58 7.72
C ILE A 278 -2.52 3.01 7.26
N VAL A 279 -3.48 3.72 6.66
CA VAL A 279 -3.24 5.02 6.04
C VAL A 279 -3.20 6.12 7.10
N ASN A 280 -4.07 6.03 8.11
CA ASN A 280 -4.25 7.09 9.09
C ASN A 280 -3.62 6.79 10.46
N ALA A 281 -3.13 5.58 10.74
CA ALA A 281 -2.65 5.17 12.06
C ALA A 281 -1.62 6.15 12.65
N ASP A 282 -0.60 6.52 11.88
CA ASP A 282 0.44 7.45 12.32
C ASP A 282 -0.10 8.85 12.61
N TYR A 283 -1.05 9.32 11.78
CA TYR A 283 -1.73 10.58 12.00
C TYR A 283 -2.56 10.55 13.28
N VAL A 284 -3.36 9.49 13.49
CA VAL A 284 -4.20 9.33 14.68
C VAL A 284 -3.35 9.21 15.96
N ALA A 285 -2.27 8.42 15.92
CA ALA A 285 -1.33 8.31 17.03
C ALA A 285 -0.73 9.67 17.40
N LYS A 286 -0.22 10.40 16.41
CA LYS A 286 0.36 11.73 16.60
C LYS A 286 -0.64 12.75 17.14
N GLN A 287 -1.87 12.77 16.62
CA GLN A 287 -2.94 13.66 17.09
C GLN A 287 -3.28 13.42 18.57
N ARG A 288 -3.06 12.21 19.07
CA ARG A 288 -3.28 11.79 20.45
C ARG A 288 -2.04 11.89 21.34
N GLY A 289 -0.91 12.36 20.80
CA GLY A 289 0.36 12.41 21.51
C GLY A 289 0.93 11.01 21.83
N LEU A 290 0.48 9.97 21.13
CA LEU A 290 0.96 8.61 21.26
C LEU A 290 2.21 8.43 20.41
N ARG A 291 3.37 8.21 21.05
CA ARG A 291 4.61 7.89 20.36
C ARG A 291 4.76 6.37 20.25
N ILE A 292 4.77 5.86 19.03
CA ILE A 292 5.12 4.45 18.77
C ILE A 292 6.63 4.37 18.51
N ILE A 293 7.30 3.45 19.19
CA ILE A 293 8.73 3.16 19.07
C ILE A 293 8.85 1.70 18.64
N GLU A 294 9.57 1.44 17.57
CA GLU A 294 9.82 0.08 17.08
C GLU A 294 11.28 -0.30 17.33
N GLU A 295 11.48 -1.56 17.72
CA GLU A 295 12.80 -2.17 17.84
C GLU A 295 12.74 -3.55 17.19
N GLN A 296 13.71 -3.87 16.34
CA GLN A 296 13.84 -5.19 15.75
C GLN A 296 15.07 -5.89 16.33
N ILE A 297 14.85 -7.10 16.85
CA ILE A 297 15.89 -7.98 17.35
C ILE A 297 16.13 -9.04 16.28
N LEU A 298 17.32 -9.01 15.70
CA LEU A 298 17.76 -10.01 14.73
C LEU A 298 18.10 -11.32 15.46
N LEU A 299 17.49 -12.42 15.01
CA LEU A 299 17.69 -13.76 15.54
C LEU A 299 18.43 -14.65 14.53
N ASP A 300 19.21 -15.60 15.03
CA ASP A 300 19.71 -16.71 14.23
C ASP A 300 18.54 -17.67 13.93
N GLY A 301 18.18 -17.86 12.65
CA GLY A 301 17.02 -18.71 12.29
C GLY A 301 16.67 -18.75 10.80
N SER A 302 15.54 -19.39 10.47
CA SER A 302 15.02 -19.42 9.10
C SER A 302 14.25 -18.13 8.77
N PRO A 303 14.53 -17.47 7.63
CA PRO A 303 13.78 -16.29 7.18
C PRO A 303 12.38 -16.64 6.64
N GLU A 304 12.03 -17.92 6.54
CA GLU A 304 10.68 -18.37 6.13
C GLU A 304 9.59 -17.98 7.15
N VAL A 305 9.96 -17.74 8.41
CA VAL A 305 9.06 -17.20 9.43
C VAL A 305 9.32 -15.70 9.53
N PRO A 306 8.40 -14.83 9.07
CA PRO A 306 8.62 -13.38 9.07
C PRO A 306 8.94 -12.82 10.45
N ILE A 307 8.25 -13.33 11.48
CA ILE A 307 8.38 -12.83 12.86
C ILE A 307 8.27 -14.00 13.83
N ASN A 308 9.30 -14.20 14.66
CA ASN A 308 9.31 -15.22 15.70
C ASN A 308 8.46 -14.82 16.91
N SER A 309 8.48 -13.55 17.30
CA SER A 309 7.60 -12.97 18.33
C SER A 309 7.41 -11.47 18.19
N MET A 310 6.27 -11.01 18.70
CA MET A 310 5.95 -9.59 18.84
C MET A 310 5.68 -9.27 20.30
N GLN A 311 6.29 -8.21 20.79
CA GLN A 311 6.08 -7.69 22.14
C GLN A 311 5.52 -6.27 22.08
N VAL A 312 4.57 -5.97 22.95
CA VAL A 312 4.05 -4.62 23.18
C VAL A 312 4.31 -4.23 24.63
N GLN A 313 4.96 -3.09 24.81
CA GLN A 313 5.30 -2.53 26.11
C GLN A 313 4.73 -1.11 26.24
N LEU A 314 3.97 -0.87 27.32
CA LEU A 314 3.42 0.44 27.66
C LEU A 314 4.14 0.96 28.91
N ALA A 315 4.87 2.06 28.74
CA ALA A 315 5.68 2.64 29.79
C ALA A 315 4.97 3.80 30.51
N ASN A 316 5.29 3.99 31.79
CA ASN A 316 4.75 5.06 32.64
C ASN A 316 3.22 5.08 32.75
N VAL A 317 2.60 3.90 32.80
CA VAL A 317 1.16 3.72 32.97
C VAL A 317 0.88 2.94 34.25
N GLU A 318 -0.23 3.25 34.92
CA GLU A 318 -0.73 2.38 35.98
C GLU A 318 -1.38 1.15 35.34
N SER A 319 -1.38 0.01 36.04
CA SER A 319 -2.07 -1.19 35.57
C SER A 319 -3.20 -1.59 36.51
N LYS A 320 -4.32 -2.04 35.95
CA LYS A 320 -5.43 -2.64 36.71
C LYS A 320 -5.20 -4.12 37.03
N PHE A 321 -4.08 -4.68 36.57
CA PHE A 321 -3.70 -6.07 36.80
C PHE A 321 -2.18 -6.14 37.02
N ALA A 322 -1.75 -6.17 38.28
CA ALA A 322 -0.35 -6.06 38.67
C ALA A 322 0.52 -7.20 38.07
N GLY A 323 -0.06 -8.36 37.79
CA GLY A 323 0.60 -9.48 37.12
C GLY A 323 1.12 -9.18 35.71
N ALA A 324 0.65 -8.13 35.05
CA ALA A 324 1.15 -7.72 33.73
C ALA A 324 2.36 -6.77 33.78
N LEU A 325 2.73 -6.30 34.97
CA LEU A 325 3.88 -5.40 35.13
C LEU A 325 5.18 -6.19 35.05
N SER A 326 6.13 -5.66 34.28
CA SER A 326 7.52 -6.08 34.27
C SER A 326 8.29 -5.54 35.48
N ASP A 327 9.54 -5.97 35.65
CA ASP A 327 10.42 -5.49 36.73
C ASP A 327 10.65 -3.96 36.68
N ASP A 328 10.57 -3.37 35.49
CA ASP A 328 10.69 -1.92 35.27
C ASP A 328 9.37 -1.15 35.53
N GLY A 329 8.29 -1.86 35.90
CA GLY A 329 6.98 -1.26 36.16
C GLY A 329 6.16 -0.97 34.90
N ASP A 330 6.58 -1.47 33.74
CA ASP A 330 5.85 -1.32 32.48
C ASP A 330 4.91 -2.50 32.24
N ILE A 331 3.73 -2.24 31.65
CA ILE A 331 2.87 -3.32 31.16
C ILE A 331 3.56 -3.96 29.96
N ARG A 332 3.81 -5.27 30.03
CA ARG A 332 4.53 -6.02 29.00
C ARG A 332 3.77 -7.27 28.60
N VAL A 333 3.50 -7.42 27.31
CA VAL A 333 2.85 -8.61 26.74
C VAL A 333 3.55 -9.03 25.46
N GLU A 334 3.66 -10.34 25.24
CA GLU A 334 4.30 -10.90 24.03
C GLU A 334 3.45 -12.01 23.45
N GLY A 335 3.43 -12.12 22.14
CA GLY A 335 2.80 -13.22 21.44
C GLY A 335 3.56 -13.71 20.23
N LYS A 336 3.11 -14.85 19.72
CA LYS A 336 3.66 -15.57 18.56
C LYS A 336 2.53 -16.09 17.69
N VAL A 337 2.79 -16.28 16.40
CA VAL A 337 1.87 -17.03 15.53
C VAL A 337 2.28 -18.50 15.55
N LYS A 338 1.32 -19.39 15.82
CA LYS A 338 1.50 -20.85 15.77
C LYS A 338 0.46 -21.42 14.82
N ASP A 339 0.92 -22.10 13.77
CA ASP A 339 0.05 -22.71 12.75
C ASP A 339 -1.00 -21.73 12.18
N GLY A 340 -0.61 -20.45 12.01
CA GLY A 340 -1.49 -19.39 11.52
C GLY A 340 -2.36 -18.71 12.59
N THR A 341 -2.36 -19.19 13.84
CA THR A 341 -3.18 -18.65 14.93
C THR A 341 -2.35 -17.81 15.91
N PRO A 342 -2.77 -16.57 16.22
CA PRO A 342 -2.12 -15.73 17.23
C PRO A 342 -2.23 -16.31 18.65
N HIS A 343 -1.11 -16.44 19.33
CA HIS A 343 -1.02 -16.88 20.73
C HIS A 343 -0.32 -15.84 21.58
N LEU A 344 -0.80 -15.66 22.80
CA LEU A 344 -0.11 -14.93 23.85
C LEU A 344 0.90 -15.86 24.53
N THR A 345 2.15 -15.42 24.60
CA THR A 345 3.26 -16.21 25.15
C THR A 345 3.89 -15.61 26.40
N LEU A 346 3.57 -14.35 26.73
CA LEU A 346 4.08 -13.66 27.91
C LEU A 346 3.10 -12.60 28.41
N VAL A 347 2.94 -12.53 29.73
CA VAL A 347 2.26 -11.44 30.45
C VAL A 347 3.11 -11.06 31.66
N GLY A 348 3.64 -9.85 31.70
CA GLY A 348 4.60 -9.42 32.73
C GLY A 348 5.78 -10.40 32.81
N PRO A 349 6.07 -11.01 33.98
CA PRO A 349 7.12 -12.02 34.13
C PRO A 349 6.66 -13.47 33.83
N PHE A 350 5.38 -13.69 33.50
CA PHE A 350 4.81 -15.02 33.37
C PHE A 350 4.80 -15.49 31.91
N SER A 351 5.45 -16.63 31.63
CA SER A 351 5.31 -17.30 30.35
C SER A 351 4.00 -18.07 30.33
N VAL A 352 3.16 -17.77 29.33
CA VAL A 352 1.87 -18.43 29.09
C VAL A 352 1.86 -18.99 27.68
N ASP A 353 0.81 -19.70 27.33
CA ASP A 353 0.58 -20.14 25.95
C ASP A 353 -0.91 -20.22 25.77
N VAL A 354 -1.55 -19.22 25.19
CA VAL A 354 -3.01 -19.19 25.03
C VAL A 354 -3.37 -18.57 23.70
N SER A 355 -4.27 -19.21 22.95
CA SER A 355 -4.81 -18.61 21.73
C SER A 355 -5.47 -17.27 22.06
N LEU A 356 -5.23 -16.25 21.25
CA LEU A 356 -5.89 -14.95 21.37
C LEU A 356 -7.26 -14.95 20.65
N GLU A 357 -7.87 -16.10 20.38
CA GLU A 357 -9.23 -16.22 19.83
C GLU A 357 -10.30 -16.07 20.93
N GLY A 358 -11.38 -15.37 20.60
CA GLY A 358 -12.42 -15.02 21.58
C GLY A 358 -11.95 -13.94 22.54
N ASN A 359 -12.33 -14.05 23.82
CA ASN A 359 -11.96 -13.15 24.88
C ASN A 359 -10.95 -13.81 25.83
N LEU A 360 -10.27 -13.01 26.65
CA LEU A 360 -9.24 -13.50 27.56
C LEU A 360 -9.57 -13.13 29.01
N LEU A 361 -9.55 -14.12 29.89
CA LEU A 361 -9.58 -13.95 31.34
C LEU A 361 -8.20 -14.28 31.90
N LEU A 362 -7.58 -13.31 32.57
CA LEU A 362 -6.34 -13.50 33.31
C LEU A 362 -6.64 -13.53 34.80
N CYS A 363 -6.17 -14.54 35.49
CA CYS A 363 -6.18 -14.62 36.95
C CYS A 363 -4.74 -14.69 37.43
N ARG A 364 -4.36 -13.89 38.44
CA ARG A 364 -3.11 -14.08 39.17
C ARG A 364 -3.43 -14.78 40.48
N GLN A 365 -2.71 -15.86 40.75
CA GLN A 365 -2.93 -16.72 41.91
C GLN A 365 -1.63 -17.21 42.54
N VAL A 366 -1.75 -17.76 43.74
CA VAL A 366 -0.70 -18.64 44.30
C VAL A 366 -0.88 -20.05 43.72
N ASP A 367 0.19 -20.67 43.24
CA ASP A 367 0.20 -22.03 42.69
C ASP A 367 -0.04 -23.05 43.82
N GLN A 368 -1.22 -23.66 43.84
CA GLN A 368 -1.60 -24.66 44.82
C GLN A 368 -2.63 -25.65 44.26
N PRO A 369 -2.72 -26.88 44.83
CA PRO A 369 -3.62 -27.91 44.34
C PRO A 369 -5.09 -27.45 44.25
N GLY A 370 -5.73 -27.78 43.13
CA GLY A 370 -7.18 -27.60 42.93
C GLY A 370 -7.62 -26.22 42.43
N ILE A 371 -6.73 -25.22 42.31
CA ILE A 371 -7.12 -23.87 41.85
C ILE A 371 -7.66 -23.87 40.41
N ILE A 372 -7.01 -24.61 39.51
CA ILE A 372 -7.42 -24.77 38.11
C ILE A 372 -8.83 -25.37 38.03
N GLY A 373 -9.06 -26.44 38.78
CA GLY A 373 -10.36 -27.11 38.83
C GLY A 373 -11.48 -26.21 39.34
N LYS A 374 -11.22 -25.41 40.40
CA LYS A 374 -12.20 -24.46 40.95
C LYS A 374 -12.63 -23.41 39.93
N VAL A 375 -11.65 -22.75 39.29
CA VAL A 375 -11.94 -21.72 38.27
C VAL A 375 -12.66 -22.34 37.06
N GLY A 376 -12.20 -23.50 36.59
CA GLY A 376 -12.87 -24.23 35.51
C GLY A 376 -14.31 -24.65 35.85
N SER A 377 -14.57 -25.11 37.08
CA SER A 377 -15.92 -25.44 37.54
C SER A 377 -16.85 -24.23 37.63
N ILE A 378 -16.33 -23.07 38.03
CA ILE A 378 -17.11 -21.82 38.04
C ILE A 378 -17.53 -21.47 36.61
N LEU A 379 -16.57 -21.43 35.68
CA LEU A 379 -16.83 -21.12 34.27
C LEU A 379 -17.84 -22.10 33.66
N GLY A 380 -17.65 -23.41 33.89
CA GLY A 380 -18.56 -24.44 33.39
C GLY A 380 -19.97 -24.35 33.98
N THR A 381 -20.10 -24.02 35.27
CA THR A 381 -21.41 -23.85 35.93
C THR A 381 -22.16 -22.63 35.39
N MET A 382 -21.41 -21.59 35.01
CA MET A 382 -21.93 -20.38 34.37
C MET A 382 -22.09 -20.53 32.85
N ASN A 383 -21.96 -21.75 32.32
CA ASN A 383 -22.11 -22.09 30.91
C ASN A 383 -21.16 -21.30 29.98
N LEU A 384 -19.95 -20.98 30.46
CA LEU A 384 -18.91 -20.33 29.67
C LEU A 384 -17.96 -21.38 29.08
N ASN A 385 -17.88 -21.43 27.75
CA ASN A 385 -16.96 -22.32 27.06
C ASN A 385 -15.52 -21.82 27.19
N VAL A 386 -14.59 -22.74 27.50
CA VAL A 386 -13.15 -22.49 27.57
C VAL A 386 -12.51 -23.09 26.33
N ASN A 387 -11.99 -22.24 25.45
CA ASN A 387 -11.33 -22.68 24.22
C ASN A 387 -9.86 -23.06 24.47
N PHE A 388 -9.21 -22.39 25.41
CA PHE A 388 -7.82 -22.63 25.76
C PHE A 388 -7.57 -22.26 27.23
N MET A 389 -6.70 -22.99 27.92
CA MET A 389 -6.26 -22.63 29.27
C MET A 389 -4.78 -22.94 29.44
N SER A 390 -4.02 -21.99 29.99
CA SER A 390 -2.61 -22.15 30.31
C SER A 390 -2.26 -21.51 31.64
N VAL A 391 -1.31 -22.11 32.35
CA VAL A 391 -0.84 -21.62 33.66
C VAL A 391 0.66 -21.39 33.60
N GLY A 392 1.05 -20.13 33.65
CA GLY A 392 2.43 -19.70 33.78
C GLY A 392 2.79 -19.50 35.25
N ARG A 393 3.82 -20.18 35.78
CA ARG A 393 4.28 -20.01 37.16
C ARG A 393 5.73 -19.54 37.20
N ILE A 394 6.06 -18.67 38.15
CA ILE A 394 7.46 -18.24 38.38
C ILE A 394 8.28 -19.38 38.97
N ALA A 395 7.70 -20.08 39.95
CA ALA A 395 8.27 -21.29 40.54
C ALA A 395 7.14 -22.11 41.19
N PRO A 396 7.34 -23.42 41.44
CA PRO A 396 6.37 -24.24 42.16
C PRO A 396 6.00 -23.61 43.51
N GLY A 397 4.70 -23.51 43.81
CA GLY A 397 4.20 -22.95 45.07
C GLY A 397 4.30 -21.42 45.21
N LYS A 398 4.77 -20.72 44.18
CA LYS A 398 4.83 -19.24 44.15
C LYS A 398 3.68 -18.67 43.31
N GLN A 399 3.84 -17.43 42.86
CA GLN A 399 2.90 -16.75 42.00
C GLN A 399 2.77 -17.44 40.63
N ALA A 400 1.55 -17.47 40.12
CA ALA A 400 1.21 -17.95 38.79
C ALA A 400 0.12 -17.07 38.16
N ILE A 401 0.08 -17.05 36.83
CA ILE A 401 -1.03 -16.52 36.04
C ILE A 401 -1.73 -17.67 35.34
N MET A 402 -3.03 -17.77 35.52
CA MET A 402 -3.91 -18.57 34.68
C MET A 402 -4.47 -17.68 33.57
N ALA A 403 -4.15 -18.01 32.32
CA ALA A 403 -4.67 -17.36 31.13
C ALA A 403 -5.71 -18.27 30.49
N ILE A 404 -6.94 -17.78 30.34
CA ILE A 404 -8.10 -18.57 29.93
C ILE A 404 -8.76 -17.88 28.75
N GLY A 405 -8.77 -18.54 27.60
CA GLY A 405 -9.55 -18.09 26.45
C GLY A 405 -10.99 -18.58 26.59
N ILE A 406 -11.94 -17.65 26.44
CA ILE A 406 -13.37 -17.88 26.59
C ILE A 406 -14.16 -17.21 25.47
N ASP A 407 -15.22 -17.86 25.02
CA ASP A 407 -15.97 -17.39 23.83
C ASP A 407 -16.89 -16.21 24.16
N GLU A 408 -17.42 -16.16 25.39
CA GLU A 408 -18.40 -15.17 25.83
C GLU A 408 -17.89 -14.34 27.02
N GLU A 409 -18.44 -13.14 27.19
CA GLU A 409 -18.14 -12.27 28.34
C GLU A 409 -18.77 -12.84 29.61
N PRO A 410 -17.99 -13.12 30.67
CA PRO A 410 -18.53 -13.58 31.94
C PRO A 410 -19.45 -12.52 32.54
N ASP A 411 -20.61 -12.95 33.02
CA ASP A 411 -21.50 -12.05 33.74
C ASP A 411 -20.91 -11.61 35.10
N LYS A 412 -21.60 -10.69 35.77
CA LYS A 412 -21.16 -10.16 37.06
C LYS A 412 -21.09 -11.23 38.15
N GLU A 413 -21.88 -12.29 38.06
CA GLU A 413 -21.90 -13.36 39.05
C GLU A 413 -20.68 -14.27 38.89
N ALA A 414 -20.36 -14.65 37.65
CA ALA A 414 -19.17 -15.41 37.31
C ALA A 414 -17.89 -14.70 37.78
N LEU A 415 -17.75 -13.40 37.46
CA LEU A 415 -16.60 -12.59 37.89
C LEU A 415 -16.50 -12.47 39.41
N LYS A 416 -17.64 -12.35 40.11
CA LYS A 416 -17.69 -12.32 41.57
C LYS A 416 -17.19 -13.63 42.19
N LEU A 417 -17.67 -14.78 41.71
CA LEU A 417 -17.24 -16.09 42.20
C LEU A 417 -15.75 -16.34 41.97
N ILE A 418 -15.21 -15.90 40.83
CA ILE A 418 -13.77 -15.96 40.56
C ILE A 418 -13.00 -15.12 41.59
N GLY A 419 -13.44 -13.89 41.85
CA GLY A 419 -12.82 -13.00 42.84
C GLY A 419 -12.89 -13.53 44.28
N GLU A 420 -13.93 -14.28 44.62
CA GLU A 420 -14.11 -14.90 45.94
C GLU A 420 -13.34 -16.24 46.08
N THR A 421 -12.77 -16.76 44.98
CA THR A 421 -12.04 -18.02 45.00
C THR A 421 -10.76 -17.89 45.84
N PRO A 422 -10.59 -18.71 46.90
CA PRO A 422 -9.40 -18.64 47.74
C PRO A 422 -8.12 -18.83 46.91
N SER A 423 -7.21 -17.85 47.02
CA SER A 423 -5.91 -17.75 46.34
C SER A 423 -5.88 -17.16 44.94
N VAL A 424 -7.03 -16.77 44.36
CA VAL A 424 -7.03 -15.73 43.32
C VAL A 424 -6.74 -14.40 44.02
N GLN A 425 -5.66 -13.73 43.60
CA GLN A 425 -5.23 -12.46 44.19
C GLN A 425 -5.78 -11.27 43.40
N GLU A 426 -5.91 -11.42 42.09
CA GLU A 426 -6.52 -10.46 41.18
C GLU A 426 -6.93 -11.18 39.89
N PHE A 427 -7.86 -10.61 39.15
CA PHE A 427 -8.24 -11.08 37.82
C PHE A 427 -8.65 -9.91 36.92
N VAL A 428 -8.60 -10.13 35.62
CA VAL A 428 -9.06 -9.17 34.61
C VAL A 428 -9.66 -9.88 33.41
N PHE A 429 -10.83 -9.43 32.98
CA PHE A 429 -11.44 -9.80 31.72
C PHE A 429 -11.05 -8.80 30.62
N LEU A 430 -10.70 -9.31 29.44
CA LEU A 430 -10.15 -8.57 28.31
C LEU A 430 -10.90 -8.99 27.05
N LYS A 431 -11.51 -8.02 26.37
CA LYS A 431 -12.25 -8.23 25.12
C LYS A 431 -11.32 -8.02 23.94
N LEU A 432 -11.02 -9.07 23.17
CA LEU A 432 -9.99 -9.04 22.13
C LEU A 432 -10.54 -8.83 20.71
#